data_AF-A0A956EE05-F1
#
_entry.id   AF-A0A956EE05-F1
#
_cell.length_a   1.000
_cell.length_b   1.000
_cell.length_c   1.000
_cell.angle_alpha   90.00
_cell.angle_beta   90.00
_cell.angle_gamma   90.00
#
_symmetry.space_group_name_H-M   'P 1'
#
loop_
_entity.id
_entity.type
_entity.pdbx_description
1 polymer ?
#
loop_
_entity_poly.entity_id
_entity_poly.type
_entity_poly.pdbx_seq_one_letter_code
_entity_poly.pdbx_strand_id
1 'polypeptide(L)'
;MDDTPSGNLLLYAGDERRPIADEAVSSADAGAMRRPDDTAKLGNLLSDRDHIDDLAKQRWGVIAPEGPEGDRLIEAMRPLLERRREQCGLKEDIVYRVPPGQDASEAIAWRKRHFATGIEFRDDLPRYQLILGDLHQVSADLQAVQSIDGLVGRVAFDRLDDYAAYAAKVLASEGKVVAGERRMILHTVHDGSAATQVGHRELIEPSRRLLERQRQRSADLRDVALVVSGSDDPTPDELYAEACRDDPAVLFSVSHGEGAGRRGWSSAETQRLLQGRMVFGPYAEAIDREALSSGKFIPGGLWLMFACFSAGTPASSKFERWLRELNMSKRDVAEALRSLPAAGERPFVAALPKAALLNPEGPIAFVGHVDLAWTYSFRPIEGDKAQSRPARFGELVRAAITGSRVGVAFRELYGLFTEIDSELASLELNPKATASRRGHLWMLRQDLAGFMLLGDPAARLPGLAAAPAAKPAAKPVEQRQSLFGVFGFDVVDGGGASQRAAPRRLTLAELERAVSRVLAGEGAAAVARSQGVDAETLTRQVDRYIEAGRRALRDAGDV
;
A
#
# COMPACT_ATOMS: atom_id res chain seq x y z
N MET A 1 -35.04 21.75 19.28
CA MET A 1 -34.36 21.91 17.99
C MET A 1 -34.02 20.51 17.55
N ASP A 2 -34.71 20.03 16.52
CA ASP A 2 -34.47 18.69 15.96
C ASP A 2 -33.05 18.68 15.38
N ASP A 3 -32.18 17.87 15.97
CA ASP A 3 -30.79 17.66 15.54
C ASP A 3 -30.77 16.68 14.36
N THR A 4 -31.49 17.07 13.30
CA THR A 4 -31.58 16.29 12.07
C THR A 4 -30.24 16.43 11.33
N PRO A 5 -29.55 15.32 10.96
CA PRO A 5 -28.27 15.39 10.26
C PRO A 5 -28.41 16.19 8.96
N SER A 6 -27.65 17.28 8.85
CA SER A 6 -27.76 18.21 7.73
C SER A 6 -26.40 18.81 7.36
N GLY A 7 -26.18 19.04 6.06
CA GLY A 7 -24.93 19.59 5.51
C GLY A 7 -25.13 21.03 5.04
N ASN A 8 -24.25 21.96 5.43
CA ASN A 8 -24.38 23.37 5.06
C ASN A 8 -23.43 23.73 3.91
N LEU A 9 -23.90 24.50 2.92
CA LEU A 9 -23.07 25.01 1.83
C LEU A 9 -22.36 26.30 2.29
N LEU A 10 -21.03 26.27 2.36
CA LEU A 10 -20.22 27.41 2.77
C LEU A 10 -19.88 28.33 1.59
N LEU A 11 -20.89 28.76 0.84
CA LEU A 11 -20.73 29.64 -0.31
C LEU A 11 -21.56 30.92 -0.12
N TYR A 12 -20.94 32.06 -0.39
CA TYR A 12 -21.54 33.38 -0.22
C TYR A 12 -21.70 34.03 -1.60
N ALA A 13 -22.91 34.46 -1.95
CA ALA A 13 -23.16 35.26 -3.14
C ALA A 13 -22.50 36.62 -2.94
N GLY A 14 -21.40 36.87 -3.64
CA GLY A 14 -20.59 38.07 -3.44
C GLY A 14 -21.30 39.37 -3.84
N ASP A 15 -22.23 39.30 -4.78
CA ASP A 15 -23.08 40.38 -5.26
C ASP A 15 -24.29 40.63 -4.33
N GLU A 16 -24.96 39.56 -3.88
CA GLU A 16 -26.17 39.65 -3.05
C GLU A 16 -25.88 39.70 -1.54
N ARG A 17 -24.61 39.54 -1.14
CA ARG A 17 -24.15 39.53 0.27
C ARG A 17 -24.98 38.62 1.19
N ARG A 18 -25.28 37.42 0.72
CA ARG A 18 -25.96 36.39 1.51
C ARG A 18 -25.38 35.00 1.22
N PRO A 19 -25.50 34.05 2.16
CA PRO A 19 -25.21 32.65 1.86
C PRO A 19 -26.07 32.16 0.69
N ILE A 20 -25.48 31.35 -0.19
CA ILE A 20 -26.17 30.83 -1.40
C ILE A 20 -27.21 29.77 -1.04
N ALA A 21 -27.01 29.05 0.06
CA ALA A 21 -28.01 28.13 0.61
C ALA A 21 -28.08 28.34 2.12
N ASP A 22 -29.18 28.95 2.57
CA ASP A 22 -29.49 29.14 3.99
C ASP A 22 -30.11 27.87 4.63
N GLU A 23 -30.64 26.97 3.80
CA GLU A 23 -31.20 25.69 4.24
C GLU A 23 -30.16 24.57 4.11
N ALA A 24 -30.01 23.81 5.18
CA ALA A 24 -29.07 22.70 5.23
C ALA A 24 -29.57 21.52 4.37
N VAL A 25 -28.69 20.93 3.57
CA VAL A 25 -28.96 19.74 2.76
C VAL A 25 -29.32 18.58 3.70
N SER A 26 -30.54 18.07 3.59
CA SER A 26 -31.00 16.99 4.46
C SER A 26 -30.41 15.64 4.02
N SER A 27 -30.41 14.67 4.93
CA SER A 27 -30.01 13.28 4.61
C SER A 27 -30.87 12.65 3.50
N ALA A 28 -32.15 13.03 3.37
CA ALA A 28 -33.04 12.55 2.32
C ALA A 28 -32.65 13.11 0.94
N ASP A 29 -32.23 14.39 0.89
CA ASP A 29 -31.79 15.03 -0.35
C ASP A 29 -30.48 14.43 -0.87
N ALA A 30 -29.55 14.11 0.05
CA ALA A 30 -28.31 13.43 -0.29
C ALA A 30 -28.56 12.02 -0.89
N GLY A 31 -29.58 11.30 -0.41
CA GLY A 31 -29.97 9.98 -0.92
C GLY A 31 -30.64 10.02 -2.30
N ALA A 32 -31.17 11.17 -2.72
CA ALA A 32 -31.87 11.37 -3.99
C ALA A 32 -30.98 11.96 -5.11
N MET A 33 -29.73 12.34 -4.81
CA MET A 33 -28.81 12.94 -5.78
C MET A 33 -28.56 12.00 -6.99
N ARG A 34 -28.86 12.49 -8.19
CA ARG A 34 -28.30 11.95 -9.44
C ARG A 34 -26.82 12.31 -9.53
N ARG A 35 -26.00 11.37 -10.03
CA ARG A 35 -24.56 11.57 -10.25
C ARG A 35 -24.31 12.88 -11.01
N PRO A 36 -23.48 13.80 -10.50
CA PRO A 36 -23.17 15.05 -11.18
C PRO A 36 -22.37 14.82 -12.47
N ASP A 37 -22.54 15.69 -13.46
CA ASP A 37 -21.61 15.83 -14.60
C ASP A 37 -20.33 16.56 -14.14
N ASP A 38 -19.18 16.00 -14.53
CA ASP A 38 -17.77 16.31 -14.17
C ASP A 38 -17.43 17.72 -13.63
N THR A 39 -16.71 17.77 -12.50
CA THR A 39 -15.31 18.25 -12.37
C THR A 39 -14.95 18.54 -10.90
N ALA A 40 -14.36 17.58 -10.19
CA ALA A 40 -13.50 17.88 -9.04
C ALA A 40 -12.54 16.72 -8.75
N LYS A 41 -11.24 16.96 -8.93
CA LYS A 41 -10.18 16.05 -8.48
C LYS A 41 -10.10 16.11 -6.95
N LEU A 42 -10.50 15.04 -6.28
CA LEU A 42 -10.27 14.87 -4.84
C LEU A 42 -8.90 14.23 -4.60
N GLY A 43 -7.88 15.09 -4.54
CA GLY A 43 -6.57 14.74 -4.00
C GLY A 43 -6.59 14.86 -2.49
N ASN A 44 -6.85 13.76 -1.77
CA ASN A 44 -6.50 13.68 -0.35
C ASN A 44 -4.97 13.53 -0.24
N LEU A 45 -4.27 14.63 -0.45
CA LEU A 45 -2.83 14.73 -0.25
C LEU A 45 -2.54 14.53 1.23
N LEU A 46 -1.98 13.37 1.57
CA LEU A 46 -1.40 13.06 2.86
C LEU A 46 -0.37 14.14 3.22
N SER A 47 -0.53 14.80 4.37
CA SER A 47 0.57 15.61 4.93
C SER A 47 1.58 14.67 5.57
N ASP A 48 2.53 14.17 4.79
CA ASP A 48 3.73 13.49 5.31
C ASP A 48 4.71 14.55 5.87
N ARG A 49 4.29 15.30 6.90
CA ARG A 49 5.18 16.27 7.58
C ARG A 49 6.36 15.58 8.26
N ASP A 50 6.15 14.33 8.67
CA ASP A 50 7.14 13.48 9.34
C ASP A 50 7.36 12.17 8.60
N HIS A 51 8.55 11.58 8.78
CA HIS A 51 8.93 10.36 8.10
C HIS A 51 8.01 9.21 8.51
N ILE A 52 7.37 8.55 7.54
CA ILE A 52 6.40 7.48 7.83
C ILE A 52 6.98 6.31 8.62
N ASP A 53 8.29 6.09 8.49
CA ASP A 53 8.97 5.01 9.19
C ASP A 53 9.35 5.38 10.65
N ASP A 54 9.08 6.62 11.10
CA ASP A 54 9.31 7.10 12.47
C ASP A 54 8.13 6.75 13.39
N LEU A 55 8.26 5.62 14.09
CA LEU A 55 7.21 5.09 14.95
C LEU A 55 6.81 6.04 16.10
N ALA A 56 7.73 6.86 16.62
CA ALA A 56 7.40 7.80 17.70
C ALA A 56 6.46 8.90 17.23
N LYS A 57 6.69 9.40 16.01
CA LYS A 57 5.85 10.44 15.42
C LYS A 57 4.57 9.91 14.80
N GLN A 58 4.61 8.70 14.25
CA GLN A 58 3.45 8.09 13.62
C GLN A 58 2.52 7.38 14.60
N ARG A 59 2.96 7.15 15.85
CA ARG A 59 2.24 6.45 16.92
C ARG A 59 1.84 5.01 16.55
N TRP A 60 1.47 4.24 17.56
CA TRP A 60 1.08 2.84 17.41
C TRP A 60 -0.11 2.53 18.32
N GLY A 61 -1.05 1.75 17.82
CA GLY A 61 -2.27 1.37 18.54
C GLY A 61 -2.76 -0.02 18.20
N VAL A 62 -3.66 -0.52 19.04
CA VAL A 62 -4.24 -1.86 18.92
C VAL A 62 -5.73 -1.77 18.62
N ILE A 63 -6.20 -2.62 17.73
CA ILE A 63 -7.61 -2.86 17.46
C ILE A 63 -7.92 -4.29 17.92
N ALA A 64 -8.81 -4.43 18.88
CA ALA A 64 -9.17 -5.73 19.46
C ALA A 64 -10.70 -5.95 19.46
N PRO A 65 -11.16 -7.21 19.51
CA PRO A 65 -12.57 -7.51 19.66
C PRO A 65 -13.14 -6.91 20.96
N GLU A 66 -14.42 -6.58 20.95
CA GLU A 66 -15.16 -6.26 22.16
C GLU A 66 -15.30 -7.47 23.10
N GLY A 67 -15.31 -7.19 24.40
CA GLY A 67 -15.57 -8.20 25.44
C GLY A 67 -14.35 -9.00 25.92
N PRO A 68 -14.59 -10.02 26.77
CA PRO A 68 -13.54 -10.73 27.52
C PRO A 68 -12.52 -11.47 26.65
N GLU A 69 -12.89 -11.80 25.41
CA GLU A 69 -11.95 -12.40 24.48
C GLU A 69 -10.89 -11.40 24.01
N GLY A 70 -11.29 -10.20 23.62
CA GLY A 70 -10.34 -9.15 23.27
C GLY A 70 -9.43 -8.76 24.44
N ASP A 71 -9.95 -8.77 25.66
CA ASP A 71 -9.14 -8.52 26.86
C ASP A 71 -8.02 -9.55 27.04
N ARG A 72 -8.34 -10.83 26.85
CA ARG A 72 -7.36 -11.92 26.90
C ARG A 72 -6.34 -11.82 25.77
N LEU A 73 -6.75 -11.40 24.57
CA LEU A 73 -5.83 -11.19 23.44
C LEU A 73 -4.84 -10.06 23.71
N ILE A 74 -5.31 -8.92 24.22
CA ILE A 74 -4.45 -7.79 24.59
C ILE A 74 -3.47 -8.21 25.69
N GLU A 75 -3.94 -8.97 26.68
CA GLU A 75 -3.08 -9.45 27.75
C GLU A 75 -2.01 -10.44 27.27
N ALA A 76 -2.36 -11.38 26.38
CA ALA A 76 -1.38 -12.28 25.78
C ALA A 76 -0.31 -11.53 24.96
N MET A 77 -0.66 -10.38 24.40
CA MET A 77 0.24 -9.52 23.61
C MET A 77 0.94 -8.44 24.44
N ARG A 78 0.73 -8.37 25.77
CA ARG A 78 1.21 -7.31 26.67
C ARG A 78 2.69 -6.94 26.46
N PRO A 79 3.63 -7.90 26.35
CA PRO A 79 5.04 -7.55 26.16
C PRO A 79 5.30 -6.72 24.89
N LEU A 80 4.57 -6.99 23.80
CA LEU A 80 4.69 -6.22 22.57
C LEU A 80 4.08 -4.82 22.72
N LEU A 81 2.90 -4.72 23.35
CA LEU A 81 2.23 -3.44 23.60
C LEU A 81 3.12 -2.52 24.44
N GLU A 82 3.70 -3.03 25.51
CA GLU A 82 4.63 -2.28 26.37
C GLU A 82 5.84 -1.79 25.58
N ARG A 83 6.44 -2.66 24.77
CA ARG A 83 7.58 -2.27 23.92
C ARG A 83 7.21 -1.16 22.93
N ARG A 84 6.05 -1.26 22.28
CA ARG A 84 5.61 -0.24 21.31
C ARG A 84 5.23 1.07 22.00
N ARG A 85 4.60 1.01 23.18
CA ARG A 85 4.34 2.18 24.04
C ARG A 85 5.64 2.91 24.37
N GLU A 86 6.68 2.20 24.81
CA GLU A 86 8.00 2.76 25.08
C GLU A 86 8.63 3.39 23.83
N GLN A 87 8.63 2.68 22.70
CA GLN A 87 9.21 3.18 21.45
C GLN A 87 8.47 4.42 20.92
N CYS A 88 7.17 4.53 21.20
CA CYS A 88 6.39 5.70 20.84
C CYS A 88 6.44 6.84 21.86
N GLY A 89 6.99 6.60 23.07
CA GLY A 89 6.92 7.57 24.17
C GLY A 89 5.49 7.86 24.66
N LEU A 90 4.58 6.88 24.51
CA LEU A 90 3.19 7.01 24.92
C LEU A 90 3.05 6.76 26.43
N LYS A 91 2.13 7.49 27.08
CA LYS A 91 1.83 7.31 28.51
C LYS A 91 0.90 6.11 28.77
N GLU A 92 -0.01 5.87 27.84
CA GLU A 92 -1.05 4.85 27.92
C GLU A 92 -1.17 4.12 26.58
N ASP A 93 -1.68 2.89 26.62
CA ASP A 93 -1.92 2.09 25.42
C ASP A 93 -3.11 2.69 24.63
N ILE A 94 -2.96 2.85 23.32
CA ILE A 94 -4.07 3.29 22.45
C ILE A 94 -4.80 2.04 21.98
N VAL A 95 -6.01 1.81 22.49
CA VAL A 95 -6.81 0.61 22.20
C VAL A 95 -8.18 1.00 21.66
N TYR A 96 -8.54 0.43 20.52
CA TYR A 96 -9.88 0.52 19.94
C TYR A 96 -10.58 -0.84 20.00
N ARG A 97 -11.88 -0.83 20.29
CA ARG A 97 -12.71 -2.03 20.37
C ARG A 97 -13.69 -2.09 19.21
N VAL A 98 -13.89 -3.30 18.69
CA VAL A 98 -14.70 -3.54 17.49
C VAL A 98 -15.71 -4.65 17.75
N PRO A 99 -16.99 -4.44 17.38
CA PRO A 99 -17.96 -5.52 17.25
C PRO A 99 -17.54 -6.54 16.18
N PRO A 100 -17.87 -7.84 16.36
CA PRO A 100 -17.53 -8.87 15.39
C PRO A 100 -18.33 -8.75 14.09
N GLY A 101 -17.82 -9.36 13.01
CA GLY A 101 -18.59 -9.60 11.78
C GLY A 101 -18.90 -8.39 10.90
N GLN A 102 -18.30 -7.22 11.14
CA GLN A 102 -18.58 -6.00 10.36
C GLN A 102 -18.38 -6.17 8.86
N ASP A 103 -19.35 -5.74 8.05
CA ASP A 103 -19.16 -5.54 6.62
C ASP A 103 -18.39 -4.24 6.30
N ALA A 104 -18.15 -3.96 5.02
CA ALA A 104 -17.44 -2.76 4.57
C ALA A 104 -18.14 -1.44 4.97
N SER A 105 -19.47 -1.39 4.93
CA SER A 105 -20.23 -0.18 5.29
C SER A 105 -20.19 0.05 6.81
N GLU A 106 -20.35 -1.02 7.59
CA GLU A 106 -20.23 -0.99 9.04
C GLU A 106 -18.81 -0.62 9.50
N ALA A 107 -17.78 -1.15 8.84
CA ALA A 107 -16.38 -0.81 9.09
C ALA A 107 -16.10 0.69 8.83
N ILE A 108 -16.61 1.25 7.73
CA ILE A 108 -16.51 2.69 7.44
C ILE A 108 -17.22 3.51 8.51
N ALA A 109 -18.43 3.10 8.91
CA ALA A 109 -19.19 3.77 9.96
C ALA A 109 -18.47 3.70 11.32
N TRP A 110 -17.88 2.56 11.66
CA TRP A 110 -17.07 2.40 12.86
C TRP A 110 -15.86 3.31 12.84
N ARG A 111 -15.10 3.34 11.73
CA ARG A 111 -13.93 4.21 11.57
C ARG A 111 -14.29 5.67 11.82
N LYS A 112 -15.40 6.16 11.24
CA LYS A 112 -15.87 7.54 11.43
C LYS A 112 -16.33 7.84 12.86
N ARG A 113 -16.89 6.84 13.57
CA ARG A 113 -17.43 7.03 14.93
C ARG A 113 -16.38 6.89 16.03
N HIS A 114 -15.39 6.02 15.85
CA HIS A 114 -14.50 5.59 16.92
C HIS A 114 -13.02 5.88 16.67
N PHE A 115 -12.58 5.97 15.42
CA PHE A 115 -11.17 6.13 15.08
C PHE A 115 -10.87 7.52 14.51
N ALA A 116 -11.36 7.81 13.31
CA ALA A 116 -11.20 9.09 12.62
C ALA A 116 -12.45 9.96 12.78
N THR A 117 -12.72 10.37 14.03
CA THR A 117 -13.91 11.16 14.40
C THR A 117 -13.91 12.58 13.83
N GLY A 118 -12.74 13.08 13.42
CA GLY A 118 -12.56 14.46 12.98
C GLY A 118 -12.49 15.47 14.14
N ILE A 119 -12.55 15.00 15.39
CA ILE A 119 -12.36 15.83 16.59
C ILE A 119 -10.88 16.03 16.89
N GLU A 120 -10.09 14.95 16.77
CA GLU A 120 -8.64 14.97 16.95
C GLU A 120 -7.92 15.26 15.64
N PHE A 121 -6.72 15.84 15.72
CA PHE A 121 -5.87 15.98 14.55
C PHE A 121 -5.38 14.60 14.08
N ARG A 122 -5.12 14.47 12.78
CA ARG A 122 -4.63 13.20 12.21
C ARG A 122 -3.30 12.75 12.84
N ASP A 123 -2.46 13.69 13.25
CA ASP A 123 -1.17 13.41 13.91
C ASP A 123 -1.36 12.80 15.32
N ASP A 124 -2.56 12.89 15.90
CA ASP A 124 -2.90 12.29 17.17
C ASP A 124 -3.41 10.83 17.04
N LEU A 125 -3.71 10.38 15.82
CA LEU A 125 -4.18 9.01 15.59
C LEU A 125 -2.99 8.05 15.38
N PRO A 126 -3.06 6.81 15.89
CA PRO A 126 -2.02 5.83 15.62
C PRO A 126 -2.05 5.40 14.15
N ARG A 127 -1.01 5.75 13.41
CA ARG A 127 -0.87 5.32 12.01
C ARG A 127 -0.52 3.85 11.93
N TYR A 128 0.35 3.34 12.81
CA TYR A 128 0.58 1.91 12.93
C TYR A 128 -0.52 1.26 13.77
N GLN A 129 -1.19 0.25 13.21
CA GLN A 129 -2.34 -0.37 13.85
C GLN A 129 -2.21 -1.90 13.82
N LEU A 130 -2.17 -2.52 14.99
CA LEU A 130 -2.18 -3.96 15.12
C LEU A 130 -3.60 -4.46 15.41
N ILE A 131 -4.18 -5.24 14.49
CA ILE A 131 -5.43 -5.95 14.72
C ILE A 131 -5.13 -7.27 15.44
N LEU A 132 -5.86 -7.54 16.52
CA LEU A 132 -5.86 -8.83 17.20
C LEU A 132 -7.14 -9.61 16.88
N GLY A 133 -6.99 -10.90 16.62
CA GLY A 133 -8.12 -11.81 16.40
C GLY A 133 -8.32 -12.20 14.94
N ASP A 134 -9.07 -13.28 14.75
CA ASP A 134 -9.37 -13.87 13.46
C ASP A 134 -10.48 -13.08 12.71
N LEU A 135 -10.75 -13.42 11.45
CA LEU A 135 -11.62 -12.65 10.55
C LEU A 135 -13.08 -12.58 11.00
N HIS A 136 -13.55 -13.53 11.81
CA HIS A 136 -14.89 -13.50 12.39
C HIS A 136 -15.00 -12.58 13.61
N GLN A 137 -13.88 -12.28 14.28
CA GLN A 137 -13.82 -11.39 15.44
C GLN A 137 -13.56 -9.94 15.03
N VAL A 138 -12.68 -9.74 14.06
CA VAL A 138 -12.43 -8.45 13.42
C VAL A 138 -12.37 -8.67 11.91
N SER A 139 -13.27 -8.08 11.14
CA SER A 139 -13.43 -8.43 9.73
C SER A 139 -12.22 -8.04 8.85
N ALA A 140 -12.07 -8.73 7.71
CA ALA A 140 -11.11 -8.33 6.68
C ALA A 140 -11.44 -6.94 6.10
N ASP A 141 -12.74 -6.61 6.02
CA ASP A 141 -13.22 -5.31 5.57
C ASP A 141 -12.74 -4.17 6.47
N LEU A 142 -12.76 -4.35 7.81
CA LEU A 142 -12.19 -3.37 8.71
C LEU A 142 -10.69 -3.16 8.47
N GLN A 143 -9.93 -4.24 8.29
CA GLN A 143 -8.50 -4.13 8.01
C GLN A 143 -8.23 -3.36 6.71
N ALA A 144 -9.00 -3.63 5.64
CA ALA A 144 -8.88 -2.90 4.39
C ALA A 144 -9.24 -1.41 4.54
N VAL A 145 -10.31 -1.09 5.27
CA VAL A 145 -10.75 0.28 5.54
C VAL A 145 -9.72 1.06 6.36
N GLN A 146 -9.12 0.44 7.39
CA GLN A 146 -8.08 1.08 8.18
C GLN A 146 -6.77 1.26 7.40
N SER A 147 -6.50 0.40 6.42
CA SER A 147 -5.28 0.45 5.57
C SER A 147 -5.32 1.54 4.49
N ILE A 148 -6.44 2.27 4.33
CA ILE A 148 -6.54 3.40 3.40
C ILE A 148 -5.48 4.47 3.68
N ASP A 149 -5.26 4.77 4.97
CA ASP A 149 -4.24 5.72 5.42
C ASP A 149 -3.42 5.27 6.64
N GLY A 150 -3.76 4.12 7.23
CA GLY A 150 -3.00 3.43 8.27
C GLY A 150 -2.00 2.40 7.73
N LEU A 151 -1.13 1.94 8.62
CA LEU A 151 -0.17 0.86 8.43
C LEU A 151 -0.64 -0.31 9.29
N VAL A 152 -1.43 -1.20 8.69
CA VAL A 152 -2.23 -2.17 9.45
C VAL A 152 -1.68 -3.56 9.26
N GLY A 153 -1.36 -4.22 10.37
CA GLY A 153 -1.06 -5.65 10.40
C GLY A 153 -2.04 -6.39 11.31
N ARG A 154 -2.10 -7.72 11.20
CA ARG A 154 -3.00 -8.56 12.00
C ARG A 154 -2.27 -9.74 12.62
N VAL A 155 -2.54 -10.02 13.89
CA VAL A 155 -2.15 -11.27 14.54
C VAL A 155 -3.40 -12.06 14.91
N ALA A 156 -3.49 -13.28 14.38
CA ALA A 156 -4.63 -14.17 14.54
C ALA A 156 -4.13 -15.61 14.75
N PHE A 157 -4.25 -16.12 15.97
CA PHE A 157 -3.93 -17.52 16.29
C PHE A 157 -5.11 -18.18 16.99
N ASP A 158 -5.12 -19.51 17.00
CA ASP A 158 -6.25 -20.26 17.57
C ASP A 158 -6.12 -20.42 19.10
N ARG A 159 -4.91 -20.34 19.65
CA ARG A 159 -4.64 -20.42 21.10
C ARG A 159 -4.09 -19.09 21.63
N LEU A 160 -4.38 -18.76 22.89
CA LEU A 160 -3.85 -17.55 23.53
C LEU A 160 -2.33 -17.57 23.70
N ASP A 161 -1.75 -18.72 24.05
CA ASP A 161 -0.29 -18.85 24.25
C ASP A 161 0.50 -18.52 22.97
N ASP A 162 -0.11 -18.76 21.81
CA ASP A 162 0.48 -18.55 20.48
C ASP A 162 0.69 -17.05 20.20
N TYR A 163 -0.19 -16.18 20.73
CA TYR A 163 -0.01 -14.73 20.69
C TYR A 163 1.23 -14.30 21.49
N ALA A 164 1.38 -14.81 22.71
CA ALA A 164 2.53 -14.52 23.55
C ALA A 164 3.84 -15.05 22.93
N ALA A 165 3.82 -16.25 22.35
CA ALA A 165 4.95 -16.83 21.64
C ALA A 165 5.38 -15.98 20.43
N TYR A 166 4.40 -15.52 19.62
CA TYR A 166 4.66 -14.60 18.52
C TYR A 166 5.25 -13.27 18.99
N ALA A 167 4.66 -12.65 20.01
CA ALA A 167 5.16 -11.40 20.59
C ALA A 167 6.61 -11.54 21.06
N ALA A 168 6.91 -12.60 21.81
CA ALA A 168 8.28 -12.90 22.27
C ALA A 168 9.25 -13.07 21.10
N LYS A 169 8.84 -13.79 20.03
CA LYS A 169 9.67 -13.96 18.83
C LYS A 169 9.96 -12.64 18.13
N VAL A 170 8.97 -11.78 17.92
CA VAL A 170 9.15 -10.47 17.28
C VAL A 170 10.17 -9.63 18.07
N LEU A 171 9.98 -9.53 19.38
CA LEU A 171 10.88 -8.77 20.26
C LEU A 171 12.31 -9.33 20.25
N ALA A 172 12.46 -10.66 20.28
CA ALA A 172 13.76 -11.32 20.18
C ALA A 172 14.41 -11.08 18.81
N SER A 173 13.63 -11.08 17.73
CA SER A 173 14.12 -10.83 16.36
C SER A 173 14.65 -9.41 16.19
N GLU A 174 13.93 -8.40 16.68
CA GLU A 174 14.37 -7.00 16.58
C GLU A 174 15.68 -6.70 17.30
N GLY A 175 16.00 -7.44 18.36
CA GLY A 175 17.26 -7.33 19.09
C GLY A 175 18.44 -8.03 18.43
N LYS A 176 18.22 -8.86 17.41
CA LYS A 176 19.29 -9.63 16.75
C LYS A 176 20.09 -8.77 15.79
N VAL A 177 21.42 -8.83 15.94
CA VAL A 177 22.36 -8.35 14.92
C VAL A 177 22.62 -9.52 13.97
N VAL A 178 22.29 -9.33 12.69
CA VAL A 178 22.60 -10.30 11.63
C VAL A 178 23.81 -9.78 10.88
N ALA A 179 24.90 -10.54 10.92
CA ALA A 179 26.11 -10.27 10.17
C ALA A 179 26.10 -11.08 8.86
N GLY A 180 26.54 -10.47 7.75
CA GLY A 180 26.69 -11.15 6.47
C GLY A 180 25.70 -10.68 5.40
N GLU A 181 25.75 -11.36 4.25
CA GLU A 181 24.85 -11.14 3.11
C GLU A 181 23.42 -11.59 3.47
N ARG A 182 22.42 -10.83 3.03
CA ARG A 182 21.01 -11.18 3.18
C ARG A 182 20.48 -11.73 1.87
N ARG A 183 19.59 -12.72 1.92
CA ARG A 183 19.01 -13.33 0.71
C ARG A 183 17.55 -12.92 0.53
N MET A 184 17.22 -12.54 -0.70
CA MET A 184 15.86 -12.38 -1.19
C MET A 184 15.59 -13.47 -2.22
N ILE A 185 14.65 -14.35 -1.88
CA ILE A 185 14.22 -15.47 -2.72
C ILE A 185 13.01 -15.02 -3.52
N LEU A 186 13.08 -15.14 -4.84
CA LEU A 186 12.00 -14.92 -5.78
C LEU A 186 11.59 -16.28 -6.35
N HIS A 187 10.57 -16.89 -5.77
CA HIS A 187 10.15 -18.25 -6.09
C HIS A 187 8.91 -18.27 -6.99
N THR A 188 8.89 -19.13 -8.00
CA THR A 188 7.68 -19.42 -8.77
C THR A 188 7.43 -20.92 -8.80
N VAL A 189 6.22 -21.35 -8.50
CA VAL A 189 5.80 -22.73 -8.79
C VAL A 189 5.49 -22.86 -10.29
N HIS A 190 6.29 -23.62 -11.03
CA HIS A 190 6.08 -23.86 -12.47
C HIS A 190 5.17 -25.07 -12.73
N ASP A 191 3.91 -25.02 -12.27
CA ASP A 191 2.92 -26.10 -12.40
C ASP A 191 2.32 -26.28 -13.82
N GLY A 192 2.86 -25.58 -14.82
CA GLY A 192 2.37 -25.57 -16.20
C GLY A 192 1.09 -24.75 -16.42
N SER A 193 0.50 -24.14 -15.38
CA SER A 193 -0.70 -23.32 -15.54
C SER A 193 -0.40 -21.94 -16.15
N ALA A 194 -1.37 -21.37 -16.87
CA ALA A 194 -1.20 -20.05 -17.47
C ALA A 194 -1.01 -18.94 -16.41
N ALA A 195 -1.62 -19.09 -15.23
CA ALA A 195 -1.56 -18.10 -14.16
C ALA A 195 -0.14 -17.98 -13.58
N THR A 196 0.49 -19.09 -13.22
CA THR A 196 1.87 -19.11 -12.68
C THR A 196 2.88 -18.71 -13.74
N GLN A 197 2.69 -19.10 -15.01
CA GLN A 197 3.51 -18.63 -16.14
C GLN A 197 3.43 -17.11 -16.34
N VAL A 198 2.24 -16.51 -16.22
CA VAL A 198 2.07 -15.05 -16.27
C VAL A 198 2.72 -14.39 -15.05
N GLY A 199 2.51 -14.92 -13.85
CA GLY A 199 3.16 -14.40 -12.64
C GLY A 199 4.70 -14.48 -12.73
N HIS A 200 5.26 -15.56 -13.28
CA HIS A 200 6.70 -15.64 -13.50
C HIS A 200 7.19 -14.55 -14.48
N ARG A 201 6.61 -14.51 -15.69
CA ARG A 201 7.08 -13.64 -16.78
C ARG A 201 6.77 -12.16 -16.59
N GLU A 202 5.68 -11.84 -15.92
CA GLU A 202 5.17 -10.46 -15.82
C GLU A 202 5.27 -9.87 -14.40
N LEU A 203 5.60 -10.66 -13.38
CA LEU A 203 5.82 -10.19 -12.00
C LEU A 203 7.22 -10.54 -11.47
N ILE A 204 7.55 -11.83 -11.33
CA ILE A 204 8.81 -12.26 -10.69
C ILE A 204 10.04 -11.81 -11.48
N GLU A 205 10.11 -12.17 -12.76
CA GLU A 205 11.27 -11.89 -13.60
C GLU A 205 11.47 -10.37 -13.84
N PRO A 206 10.43 -9.58 -14.12
CA PRO A 206 10.53 -8.13 -14.17
C PRO A 206 10.93 -7.49 -12.82
N SER A 207 10.45 -8.02 -11.69
CA SER A 207 10.85 -7.54 -10.36
C SER A 207 12.33 -7.80 -10.09
N ARG A 208 12.83 -8.99 -10.44
CA ARG A 208 14.26 -9.32 -10.38
C ARG A 208 15.10 -8.29 -11.14
N ARG A 209 14.74 -8.01 -12.40
CA ARG A 209 15.48 -7.04 -13.23
C ARG A 209 15.45 -5.63 -12.64
N LEU A 210 14.35 -5.21 -12.03
CA LEU A 210 14.26 -3.93 -11.33
C LEU A 210 15.17 -3.89 -10.10
N LEU A 211 15.14 -4.93 -9.28
CA LEU A 211 15.96 -5.07 -8.08
C LEU A 211 17.46 -5.14 -8.41
N GLU A 212 17.85 -5.83 -9.49
CA GLU A 212 19.23 -5.88 -9.98
C GLU A 212 19.74 -4.51 -10.42
N ARG A 213 18.92 -3.75 -11.16
CA ARG A 213 19.26 -2.36 -11.53
C ARG A 213 19.39 -1.46 -10.30
N GLN A 214 18.55 -1.65 -9.28
CA GLN A 214 18.65 -0.92 -8.02
C GLN A 214 19.91 -1.31 -7.25
N ARG A 215 20.26 -2.60 -7.19
CA ARG A 215 21.49 -3.11 -6.55
C ARG A 215 22.77 -2.53 -7.15
N GLN A 216 22.77 -2.23 -8.45
CA GLN A 216 23.89 -1.55 -9.12
C GLN A 216 24.03 -0.06 -8.74
N ARG A 217 22.97 0.57 -8.22
CA ARG A 217 22.88 2.02 -7.99
C ARG A 217 22.75 2.41 -6.53
N SER A 218 22.27 1.52 -5.67
CA SER A 218 22.05 1.76 -4.24
C SER A 218 22.99 0.90 -3.39
N ALA A 219 23.65 1.54 -2.43
CA ALA A 219 24.47 0.85 -1.44
C ALA A 219 23.63 -0.08 -0.55
N ASP A 220 22.35 0.25 -0.31
CA ASP A 220 21.47 -0.46 0.63
C ASP A 220 21.15 -1.90 0.18
N LEU A 221 21.33 -2.21 -1.10
CA LEU A 221 21.09 -3.53 -1.67
C LEU A 221 22.38 -4.28 -2.05
N ARG A 222 23.55 -3.68 -1.83
CA ARG A 222 24.84 -4.27 -2.25
C ARG A 222 25.04 -5.67 -1.65
N ASP A 223 24.72 -5.79 -0.36
CA ASP A 223 24.85 -7.02 0.43
C ASP A 223 23.56 -7.86 0.44
N VAL A 224 22.73 -7.70 -0.61
CA VAL A 224 21.54 -8.53 -0.83
C VAL A 224 21.77 -9.47 -2.03
N ALA A 225 21.79 -10.78 -1.76
CA ALA A 225 21.72 -11.82 -2.77
C ALA A 225 20.29 -11.96 -3.31
N LEU A 226 20.13 -11.82 -4.62
CA LEU A 226 18.87 -12.10 -5.32
C LEU A 226 18.92 -13.52 -5.86
N VAL A 227 17.96 -14.35 -5.48
CA VAL A 227 17.89 -15.77 -5.85
C VAL A 227 16.55 -16.03 -6.52
N VAL A 228 16.58 -16.56 -7.74
CA VAL A 228 15.36 -17.07 -8.39
C VAL A 228 15.30 -18.57 -8.16
N SER A 229 14.15 -19.06 -7.73
CA SER A 229 13.92 -20.47 -7.41
C SER A 229 12.63 -20.98 -8.08
N GLY A 230 12.55 -22.28 -8.29
CA GLY A 230 11.46 -22.99 -8.95
C GLY A 230 11.93 -23.67 -10.24
N SER A 231 11.84 -25.00 -10.26
CA SER A 231 12.08 -25.82 -11.45
C SER A 231 10.79 -26.15 -12.21
N ASP A 232 10.96 -26.65 -13.44
CA ASP A 232 9.87 -27.14 -14.30
C ASP A 232 9.21 -28.42 -13.76
N ASP A 233 9.81 -29.09 -12.76
CA ASP A 233 9.21 -30.21 -12.01
C ASP A 233 9.01 -29.78 -10.54
N PRO A 234 8.02 -28.91 -10.27
CA PRO A 234 7.89 -28.22 -9.00
C PRO A 234 7.69 -29.17 -7.82
N THR A 235 8.54 -29.01 -6.80
CA THR A 235 8.42 -29.68 -5.50
C THR A 235 8.66 -28.69 -4.36
N PRO A 236 8.14 -28.97 -3.14
CA PRO A 236 8.45 -28.16 -1.96
C PRO A 236 9.94 -28.12 -1.60
N ASP A 237 10.71 -29.16 -1.95
CA ASP A 237 12.11 -29.33 -1.53
C ASP A 237 13.02 -28.18 -1.98
N GLU A 238 12.82 -27.66 -3.19
CA GLU A 238 13.60 -26.53 -3.70
C GLU A 238 13.31 -25.23 -2.96
N LEU A 239 12.05 -25.02 -2.57
CA LEU A 239 11.67 -23.88 -1.74
C LEU A 239 12.33 -24.01 -0.37
N TYR A 240 12.27 -25.18 0.26
CA TYR A 240 12.88 -25.42 1.56
C TYR A 240 14.41 -25.31 1.51
N ALA A 241 15.07 -25.81 0.47
CA ALA A 241 16.52 -25.72 0.31
C ALA A 241 17.03 -24.27 0.36
N GLU A 242 16.25 -23.32 -0.16
CA GLU A 242 16.56 -21.90 -0.10
C GLU A 242 16.02 -21.23 1.18
N ALA A 243 14.79 -21.52 1.58
CA ALA A 243 14.11 -20.85 2.69
C ALA A 243 14.61 -21.29 4.08
N CYS A 244 15.13 -22.50 4.22
CA CYS A 244 15.63 -23.06 5.48
C CYS A 244 17.10 -22.70 5.79
N ARG A 245 17.71 -21.84 4.98
CA ARG A 245 19.06 -21.31 5.20
C ARG A 245 19.07 -20.27 6.33
N ASP A 246 20.27 -19.81 6.70
CA ASP A 246 20.48 -18.80 7.75
C ASP A 246 20.32 -17.35 7.26
N ASP A 247 20.58 -17.10 5.98
CA ASP A 247 20.60 -15.80 5.33
C ASP A 247 19.28 -15.30 4.68
N PRO A 248 18.20 -16.09 4.47
CA PRO A 248 16.95 -15.59 3.89
C PRO A 248 16.27 -14.57 4.79
N ALA A 249 16.10 -13.36 4.27
CA ALA A 249 15.37 -12.28 4.92
C ALA A 249 14.00 -12.05 4.27
N VAL A 250 13.87 -12.31 2.97
CA VAL A 250 12.61 -12.16 2.23
C VAL A 250 12.38 -13.35 1.30
N LEU A 251 11.17 -13.90 1.32
CA LEU A 251 10.65 -14.80 0.29
C LEU A 251 9.49 -14.10 -0.41
N PHE A 252 9.60 -13.93 -1.72
CA PHE A 252 8.49 -13.53 -2.58
C PHE A 252 8.16 -14.70 -3.50
N SER A 253 6.96 -15.25 -3.35
CA SER A 253 6.52 -16.44 -4.05
C SER A 253 5.23 -16.21 -4.86
N VAL A 254 5.14 -16.87 -6.01
CA VAL A 254 3.92 -16.98 -6.83
C VAL A 254 3.53 -18.45 -6.96
N SER A 255 2.27 -18.75 -6.66
CA SER A 255 1.72 -20.11 -6.69
C SER A 255 0.19 -20.09 -6.76
N HIS A 256 -0.45 -21.27 -6.77
CA HIS A 256 -1.86 -21.40 -6.41
C HIS A 256 -2.02 -21.66 -4.91
N GLY A 257 -3.14 -21.19 -4.37
CA GLY A 257 -3.59 -21.55 -3.04
C GLY A 257 -4.57 -22.70 -3.12
N GLU A 258 -4.44 -23.66 -2.20
CA GLU A 258 -5.33 -24.82 -2.13
C GLU A 258 -6.78 -24.36 -1.91
N GLY A 259 -7.67 -24.76 -2.82
CA GLY A 259 -9.11 -24.48 -2.77
C GLY A 259 -9.93 -25.76 -2.65
N ALA A 260 -11.26 -25.62 -2.61
CA ALA A 260 -12.15 -26.76 -2.45
C ALA A 260 -12.07 -27.73 -3.64
N GLY A 261 -12.00 -29.04 -3.35
CA GLY A 261 -12.11 -30.09 -4.36
C GLY A 261 -13.51 -30.17 -5.00
N ARG A 262 -13.68 -31.10 -5.96
CA ARG A 262 -14.97 -31.28 -6.66
C ARG A 262 -16.16 -31.56 -5.73
N ARG A 263 -15.90 -32.25 -4.61
CA ARG A 263 -16.91 -32.58 -3.59
C ARG A 263 -17.02 -31.52 -2.48
N GLY A 264 -16.30 -30.40 -2.60
CA GLY A 264 -16.14 -29.45 -1.51
C GLY A 264 -15.14 -29.94 -0.46
N TRP A 265 -15.09 -29.23 0.67
CA TRP A 265 -14.35 -29.65 1.85
C TRP A 265 -15.10 -30.75 2.61
N SER A 266 -14.37 -31.70 3.21
CA SER A 266 -14.96 -32.76 4.04
C SER A 266 -15.59 -32.23 5.33
N SER A 267 -15.03 -31.15 5.87
CA SER A 267 -15.55 -30.42 7.03
C SER A 267 -15.03 -28.98 7.02
N ALA A 268 -15.66 -28.11 7.80
CA ALA A 268 -15.16 -26.74 7.98
C ALA A 268 -13.80 -26.71 8.72
N GLU A 269 -13.49 -27.72 9.53
CA GLU A 269 -12.18 -27.85 10.14
C GLU A 269 -11.10 -28.17 9.10
N THR A 270 -11.36 -29.12 8.20
CA THR A 270 -10.45 -29.42 7.08
C THR A 270 -10.24 -28.20 6.20
N GLN A 271 -11.31 -27.44 5.91
CA GLN A 271 -11.20 -26.18 5.17
C GLN A 271 -10.24 -25.21 5.87
N ARG A 272 -10.43 -24.94 7.17
CA ARG A 272 -9.58 -24.03 7.95
C ARG A 272 -8.12 -24.47 7.99
N LEU A 273 -7.88 -25.77 8.00
CA LEU A 273 -6.55 -26.35 8.08
C LEU A 273 -5.80 -26.29 6.74
N LEU A 274 -6.48 -26.50 5.62
CA LEU A 274 -5.84 -26.72 4.32
C LEU A 274 -5.96 -25.55 3.34
N GLN A 275 -7.01 -24.74 3.42
CA GLN A 275 -7.27 -23.71 2.42
C GLN A 275 -6.17 -22.64 2.39
N GLY A 276 -5.72 -22.28 1.18
CA GLY A 276 -4.69 -21.27 0.95
C GLY A 276 -3.25 -21.79 0.98
N ARG A 277 -3.03 -23.09 1.19
CA ARG A 277 -1.69 -23.70 1.14
C ARG A 277 -1.07 -23.57 -0.25
N MET A 278 0.25 -23.40 -0.30
CA MET A 278 1.00 -23.36 -1.57
C MET A 278 0.93 -24.72 -2.26
N VAL A 279 0.38 -24.76 -3.46
CA VAL A 279 0.26 -25.99 -4.27
C VAL A 279 1.37 -26.01 -5.32
N PHE A 280 2.04 -27.17 -5.46
CA PHE A 280 3.16 -27.38 -6.39
C PHE A 280 2.73 -28.07 -7.70
N GLY A 281 1.43 -28.07 -8.02
CA GLY A 281 0.88 -28.74 -9.20
C GLY A 281 0.22 -30.09 -8.87
N PRO A 282 -0.20 -30.84 -9.90
CA PRO A 282 -1.10 -32.00 -9.72
C PRO A 282 -0.43 -33.26 -9.15
N TYR A 283 0.90 -33.36 -9.22
CA TYR A 283 1.66 -34.55 -8.82
C TYR A 283 2.50 -34.34 -7.55
N ALA A 284 2.58 -33.11 -7.06
CA ALA A 284 3.36 -32.75 -5.88
C ALA A 284 2.42 -32.39 -4.72
N GLU A 285 2.86 -32.69 -3.50
CA GLU A 285 2.13 -32.29 -2.31
C GLU A 285 2.15 -30.77 -2.13
N ALA A 286 1.07 -30.22 -1.57
CA ALA A 286 1.06 -28.84 -1.11
C ALA A 286 2.00 -28.68 0.09
N ILE A 287 2.47 -27.45 0.32
CA ILE A 287 3.40 -27.16 1.42
C ILE A 287 2.84 -27.65 2.75
N ASP A 288 3.65 -28.37 3.50
CA ASP A 288 3.24 -28.96 4.77
C ASP A 288 3.33 -27.93 5.91
N ARG A 289 2.24 -27.79 6.66
CA ARG A 289 2.18 -26.85 7.79
C ARG A 289 3.09 -27.32 8.92
N GLU A 290 3.14 -28.62 9.13
CA GLU A 290 3.96 -29.28 10.13
C GLU A 290 5.44 -29.04 9.83
N ALA A 291 5.85 -29.16 8.56
CA ALA A 291 7.19 -28.80 8.11
C ALA A 291 7.55 -27.33 8.40
N LEU A 292 6.60 -26.41 8.30
CA LEU A 292 6.83 -24.99 8.66
C LEU A 292 6.85 -24.73 10.17
N SER A 293 6.31 -25.63 10.98
CA SER A 293 6.16 -25.39 12.43
C SER A 293 7.45 -25.63 13.23
N SER A 294 8.47 -26.24 12.61
CA SER A 294 9.74 -26.57 13.25
C SER A 294 10.93 -26.34 12.33
N GLY A 295 12.05 -25.88 12.90
CA GLY A 295 13.28 -25.62 12.16
C GLY A 295 13.27 -24.28 11.42
N LYS A 296 14.36 -23.98 10.72
CA LYS A 296 14.54 -22.69 10.05
C LYS A 296 13.60 -22.55 8.87
N PHE A 297 12.93 -21.41 8.78
CA PHE A 297 12.20 -21.02 7.58
C PHE A 297 12.15 -19.50 7.53
N ILE A 298 13.10 -18.89 6.80
CA ILE A 298 13.26 -17.43 6.68
C ILE A 298 13.27 -16.74 8.06
N PRO A 299 14.24 -17.08 8.95
CA PRO A 299 14.19 -16.69 10.35
C PRO A 299 14.15 -15.17 10.54
N GLY A 300 13.09 -14.66 11.19
CA GLY A 300 12.90 -13.22 11.39
C GLY A 300 12.54 -12.44 10.12
N GLY A 301 12.26 -13.14 9.01
CA GLY A 301 12.03 -12.55 7.70
C GLY A 301 10.58 -12.14 7.40
N LEU A 302 10.37 -11.80 6.13
CA LEU A 302 9.06 -11.53 5.52
C LEU A 302 8.78 -12.55 4.42
N TRP A 303 7.59 -13.14 4.44
CA TRP A 303 7.10 -13.95 3.31
C TRP A 303 5.93 -13.25 2.62
N LEU A 304 6.12 -12.86 1.37
CA LEU A 304 5.06 -12.44 0.45
C LEU A 304 4.65 -13.63 -0.43
N MET A 305 3.41 -14.11 -0.27
CA MET A 305 2.83 -15.19 -1.05
C MET A 305 1.68 -14.68 -1.92
N PHE A 306 1.92 -14.61 -3.23
CA PHE A 306 0.87 -14.31 -4.20
C PHE A 306 0.14 -15.60 -4.55
N ALA A 307 -0.98 -15.86 -3.87
CA ALA A 307 -1.87 -16.98 -4.16
C ALA A 307 -3.27 -16.74 -3.56
N CYS A 308 -4.31 -17.30 -4.17
CA CYS A 308 -5.68 -17.25 -3.63
C CYS A 308 -5.72 -17.76 -2.18
N PHE A 309 -6.46 -17.08 -1.32
CA PHE A 309 -6.68 -17.46 0.09
C PHE A 309 -5.43 -17.64 0.96
N SER A 310 -4.24 -17.26 0.48
CA SER A 310 -2.97 -17.45 1.20
C SER A 310 -2.88 -16.74 2.56
N ALA A 311 -3.60 -15.63 2.75
CA ALA A 311 -3.71 -14.97 4.04
C ALA A 311 -5.00 -15.34 4.81
N GLY A 312 -6.05 -15.75 4.11
CA GLY A 312 -7.32 -16.12 4.75
C GLY A 312 -8.45 -16.30 3.76
N THR A 313 -9.64 -16.55 4.29
CA THR A 313 -10.87 -16.77 3.52
C THR A 313 -11.99 -15.92 4.13
N PRO A 314 -12.67 -15.08 3.34
CA PRO A 314 -13.70 -14.18 3.84
C PRO A 314 -15.05 -14.91 3.93
N ALA A 315 -16.04 -14.28 4.58
CA ALA A 315 -17.37 -14.87 4.70
C ALA A 315 -18.09 -14.90 3.34
N SER A 316 -17.82 -13.89 2.51
CA SER A 316 -18.29 -13.77 1.14
C SER A 316 -17.18 -13.21 0.25
N SER A 317 -17.12 -13.67 -1.00
CA SER A 317 -16.13 -13.15 -1.95
C SER A 317 -16.57 -11.80 -2.49
N LYS A 318 -15.64 -10.82 -2.53
CA LYS A 318 -15.93 -9.54 -3.20
C LYS A 318 -16.13 -9.71 -4.70
N PHE A 319 -15.65 -10.81 -5.26
CA PHE A 319 -15.80 -11.18 -6.67
C PHE A 319 -17.10 -11.92 -6.97
N GLU A 320 -17.93 -12.30 -5.99
CA GLU A 320 -19.07 -13.19 -6.23
C GLU A 320 -20.01 -12.68 -7.32
N ARG A 321 -20.42 -11.40 -7.22
CA ARG A 321 -21.28 -10.78 -8.23
C ARG A 321 -20.65 -10.84 -9.61
N TRP A 322 -19.36 -10.55 -9.69
CA TRP A 322 -18.64 -10.47 -10.95
C TRP A 322 -18.39 -11.83 -11.59
N LEU A 323 -18.09 -12.86 -10.79
CA LEU A 323 -17.98 -14.23 -11.27
C LEU A 323 -19.27 -14.68 -12.01
N ARG A 324 -20.44 -14.19 -11.58
CA ARG A 324 -21.72 -14.48 -12.25
C ARG A 324 -21.94 -13.68 -13.54
N GLU A 325 -21.32 -12.52 -13.67
CA GLU A 325 -21.43 -11.62 -14.82
C GLU A 325 -20.36 -11.88 -15.90
N LEU A 326 -19.25 -12.52 -15.51
CA LEU A 326 -18.19 -12.91 -16.41
C LEU A 326 -18.60 -14.01 -17.41
N ASN A 327 -17.95 -14.01 -18.56
CA ASN A 327 -17.99 -15.13 -19.51
C ASN A 327 -17.15 -16.33 -19.05
N MET A 328 -17.32 -16.74 -17.78
CA MET A 328 -16.78 -17.98 -17.23
C MET A 328 -17.80 -19.09 -17.37
N SER A 329 -17.33 -20.34 -17.43
CA SER A 329 -18.27 -21.45 -17.40
C SER A 329 -18.98 -21.47 -16.03
N LYS A 330 -20.27 -21.84 -16.02
CA LYS A 330 -21.03 -22.02 -14.76
C LYS A 330 -20.32 -22.98 -13.81
N ARG A 331 -19.58 -23.94 -14.37
CA ARG A 331 -18.76 -24.87 -13.60
C ARG A 331 -17.65 -24.11 -12.87
N ASP A 332 -16.81 -23.35 -13.56
CA ASP A 332 -15.67 -22.63 -12.97
C ASP A 332 -16.10 -21.65 -11.88
N VAL A 333 -17.20 -20.93 -12.11
CA VAL A 333 -17.82 -20.05 -11.11
C VAL A 333 -18.22 -20.84 -9.86
N ALA A 334 -18.89 -21.98 -10.05
CA ALA A 334 -19.24 -22.85 -8.93
C ALA A 334 -18.00 -23.44 -8.25
N GLU A 335 -16.91 -23.74 -8.96
CA GLU A 335 -15.67 -24.24 -8.35
C GLU A 335 -15.00 -23.18 -7.49
N ALA A 336 -14.91 -21.93 -7.97
CA ALA A 336 -14.38 -20.81 -7.21
C ALA A 336 -15.19 -20.54 -5.93
N LEU A 337 -16.52 -20.47 -6.06
CA LEU A 337 -17.41 -20.17 -4.93
C LEU A 337 -17.50 -21.31 -3.90
N ARG A 338 -17.23 -22.56 -4.29
CA ARG A 338 -17.15 -23.70 -3.33
C ARG A 338 -16.04 -23.57 -2.31
N SER A 339 -15.06 -22.70 -2.54
CA SER A 339 -13.98 -22.43 -1.59
C SER A 339 -14.38 -21.44 -0.50
N LEU A 340 -15.56 -20.82 -0.57
CA LEU A 340 -16.05 -19.98 0.52
C LEU A 340 -16.57 -20.82 1.69
N PRO A 341 -16.63 -20.28 2.92
CA PRO A 341 -17.23 -20.96 4.05
C PRO A 341 -18.70 -21.33 3.76
N ALA A 342 -19.13 -22.50 4.22
CA ALA A 342 -20.53 -22.89 4.13
C ALA A 342 -21.41 -21.94 4.98
N ALA A 343 -22.72 -21.91 4.71
CA ALA A 343 -23.65 -21.11 5.50
C ALA A 343 -23.57 -21.48 6.99
N GLY A 344 -23.32 -20.47 7.84
CA GLY A 344 -23.13 -20.65 9.29
C GLY A 344 -21.69 -20.93 9.72
N GLU A 345 -20.78 -21.20 8.79
CA GLU A 345 -19.35 -21.32 9.08
C GLU A 345 -18.67 -19.95 9.07
N ARG A 346 -17.63 -19.82 9.89
CA ARG A 346 -16.94 -18.55 10.11
C ARG A 346 -15.84 -18.28 9.06
N PRO A 347 -15.58 -17.01 8.69
CA PRO A 347 -14.36 -16.64 7.97
C PRO A 347 -13.12 -16.84 8.86
N PHE A 348 -11.95 -16.99 8.24
CA PHE A 348 -10.72 -17.34 8.95
C PHE A 348 -9.43 -16.87 8.26
N VAL A 349 -8.40 -16.57 9.04
CA VAL A 349 -7.00 -16.45 8.61
C VAL A 349 -6.46 -17.85 8.34
N ALA A 350 -5.74 -18.02 7.23
CA ALA A 350 -5.26 -19.31 6.75
C ALA A 350 -4.28 -19.96 7.75
N ALA A 351 -4.32 -21.30 7.88
CA ALA A 351 -3.48 -22.01 8.85
C ALA A 351 -1.97 -21.99 8.48
N LEU A 352 -1.64 -21.90 7.20
CA LEU A 352 -0.25 -21.85 6.73
C LEU A 352 0.53 -20.64 7.28
N PRO A 353 0.07 -19.39 7.09
CA PRO A 353 0.77 -18.25 7.67
C PRO A 353 0.75 -18.25 9.20
N LYS A 354 -0.31 -18.79 9.85
CA LYS A 354 -0.31 -18.99 11.31
C LYS A 354 0.87 -19.85 11.75
N ALA A 355 1.09 -20.99 11.10
CA ALA A 355 2.20 -21.88 11.43
C ALA A 355 3.58 -21.25 11.15
N ALA A 356 3.75 -20.57 10.01
CA ALA A 356 4.98 -19.86 9.69
C ALA A 356 5.28 -18.76 10.74
N LEU A 357 4.27 -18.00 11.15
CA LEU A 357 4.40 -16.95 12.16
C LEU A 357 4.55 -17.51 13.57
N LEU A 358 4.18 -18.76 13.87
CA LEU A 358 4.44 -19.38 15.17
C LEU A 358 5.78 -20.07 15.28
N ASN A 359 6.36 -20.48 14.16
CA ASN A 359 7.69 -21.08 14.16
C ASN A 359 8.71 -20.12 14.80
N PRO A 360 9.42 -20.53 15.88
CA PRO A 360 10.45 -19.71 16.54
C PRO A 360 11.58 -19.26 15.61
N GLU A 361 11.90 -20.05 14.59
CA GLU A 361 12.88 -19.77 13.53
C GLU A 361 12.18 -19.45 12.18
N GLY A 362 10.92 -19.04 12.24
CA GLY A 362 10.09 -18.63 11.11
C GLY A 362 10.12 -17.11 10.84
N PRO A 363 9.36 -16.63 9.83
CA PRO A 363 9.18 -15.21 9.55
C PRO A 363 8.45 -14.48 10.70
N ILE A 364 8.60 -13.16 10.77
CA ILE A 364 7.85 -12.29 11.68
C ILE A 364 6.65 -11.62 11.00
N ALA A 365 6.63 -11.62 9.67
CA ALA A 365 5.57 -11.03 8.88
C ALA A 365 5.25 -11.92 7.66
N PHE A 366 3.97 -11.93 7.30
CA PHE A 366 3.47 -12.60 6.12
C PHE A 366 2.53 -11.66 5.37
N VAL A 367 2.65 -11.60 4.05
CA VAL A 367 1.72 -10.88 3.18
C VAL A 367 1.12 -11.88 2.20
N GLY A 368 -0.19 -11.92 2.13
CA GLY A 368 -0.91 -12.77 1.16
C GLY A 368 -2.29 -12.24 0.86
N HIS A 369 -3.11 -13.06 0.23
CA HIS A 369 -4.43 -12.69 -0.26
C HIS A 369 -5.55 -13.34 0.57
N VAL A 370 -6.56 -12.56 0.98
CA VAL A 370 -7.67 -13.03 1.84
C VAL A 370 -8.88 -13.56 1.06
N ASP A 371 -8.84 -13.53 -0.27
CA ASP A 371 -9.89 -13.98 -1.20
C ASP A 371 -9.24 -14.57 -2.47
N LEU A 372 -9.95 -14.64 -3.60
CA LEU A 372 -9.40 -14.94 -4.92
C LEU A 372 -8.37 -13.90 -5.35
N ALA A 373 -7.17 -14.36 -5.71
CA ALA A 373 -6.11 -13.52 -6.25
C ALA A 373 -6.12 -13.57 -7.78
N TRP A 374 -6.08 -12.40 -8.42
CA TRP A 374 -6.05 -12.23 -9.86
C TRP A 374 -4.74 -11.59 -10.30
N THR A 375 -4.44 -11.56 -11.60
CA THR A 375 -3.20 -10.92 -12.06
C THR A 375 -3.29 -9.39 -12.12
N TYR A 376 -4.45 -8.79 -11.82
CA TYR A 376 -4.70 -7.37 -12.10
C TYR A 376 -3.72 -6.45 -11.36
N SER A 377 -3.39 -6.73 -10.10
CA SER A 377 -2.50 -5.94 -9.24
C SER A 377 -1.10 -5.73 -9.80
N PHE A 378 -0.60 -6.62 -10.67
CA PHE A 378 0.67 -6.47 -11.38
C PHE A 378 0.53 -6.43 -12.90
N ARG A 379 -0.69 -6.64 -13.43
CA ARG A 379 -0.99 -6.69 -14.85
C ARG A 379 -2.31 -5.99 -15.16
N PRO A 380 -2.44 -4.68 -14.88
CA PRO A 380 -3.63 -3.93 -15.20
C PRO A 380 -3.94 -3.96 -16.70
N ILE A 381 -5.23 -3.92 -17.03
CA ILE A 381 -5.72 -3.84 -18.40
C ILE A 381 -6.16 -2.40 -18.68
N GLU A 382 -5.50 -1.76 -19.65
CA GLU A 382 -5.80 -0.41 -20.12
C GLU A 382 -6.22 -0.47 -21.59
N GLY A 383 -7.51 -0.18 -21.85
CA GLY A 383 -8.10 -0.46 -23.17
C GLY A 383 -8.04 -1.96 -23.46
N ASP A 384 -7.44 -2.34 -24.58
CA ASP A 384 -7.29 -3.75 -24.99
C ASP A 384 -5.90 -4.32 -24.66
N LYS A 385 -5.08 -3.62 -23.86
CA LYS A 385 -3.70 -4.02 -23.57
C LYS A 385 -3.49 -4.27 -22.08
N ALA A 386 -3.07 -5.50 -21.76
CA ALA A 386 -2.50 -5.83 -20.47
C ALA A 386 -1.07 -5.29 -20.38
N GLN A 387 -0.72 -4.63 -19.28
CA GLN A 387 0.60 -4.06 -19.06
C GLN A 387 1.21 -4.57 -17.76
N SER A 388 2.41 -5.13 -17.84
CA SER A 388 3.18 -5.54 -16.65
C SER A 388 3.61 -4.30 -15.83
N ARG A 389 3.27 -4.32 -14.53
CA ARG A 389 3.52 -3.28 -13.52
C ARG A 389 4.07 -3.91 -12.22
N PRO A 390 5.27 -4.54 -12.25
CA PRO A 390 5.85 -5.28 -11.13
C PRO A 390 6.39 -4.38 -9.99
N ALA A 391 6.58 -3.09 -10.27
CA ALA A 391 7.41 -2.21 -9.45
C ALA A 391 6.95 -2.12 -7.99
N ARG A 392 5.64 -2.08 -7.71
CA ARG A 392 5.12 -1.98 -6.33
C ARG A 392 5.47 -3.21 -5.48
N PHE A 393 5.41 -4.41 -6.06
CA PHE A 393 5.84 -5.64 -5.37
C PHE A 393 7.35 -5.64 -5.13
N GLY A 394 8.12 -5.22 -6.14
CA GLY A 394 9.57 -5.01 -6.00
C GLY A 394 9.92 -4.00 -4.91
N GLU A 395 9.20 -2.89 -4.83
CA GLU A 395 9.39 -1.85 -3.80
C GLU A 395 8.99 -2.34 -2.40
N LEU A 396 7.93 -3.13 -2.27
CA LEU A 396 7.55 -3.76 -0.98
C LEU A 396 8.70 -4.62 -0.45
N VAL A 397 9.19 -5.58 -1.24
CA VAL A 397 10.26 -6.48 -0.79
C VAL A 397 11.57 -5.75 -0.59
N ARG A 398 11.85 -4.73 -1.41
CA ARG A 398 13.00 -3.85 -1.26
C ARG A 398 12.93 -3.08 0.06
N ALA A 399 11.82 -2.40 0.34
CA ALA A 399 11.65 -1.61 1.56
C ALA A 399 11.88 -2.46 2.81
N ALA A 400 11.28 -3.66 2.87
CA ALA A 400 11.46 -4.59 3.97
C ALA A 400 12.93 -5.01 4.17
N ILE A 401 13.62 -5.45 3.10
CA ILE A 401 15.02 -5.92 3.21
C ILE A 401 16.03 -4.80 3.45
N THR A 402 15.69 -3.56 3.10
CA THR A 402 16.52 -2.37 3.40
C THR A 402 16.22 -1.74 4.76
N GLY A 403 15.32 -2.36 5.52
CA GLY A 403 15.14 -2.08 6.94
C GLY A 403 13.84 -1.40 7.30
N SER A 404 13.01 -0.94 6.35
CA SER A 404 11.71 -0.31 6.66
C SER A 404 10.81 -1.24 7.48
N ARG A 405 9.95 -0.66 8.31
CA ARG A 405 8.92 -1.41 9.02
C ARG A 405 8.00 -2.12 8.02
N VAL A 406 7.58 -3.34 8.36
CA VAL A 406 6.79 -4.18 7.44
C VAL A 406 5.48 -3.53 7.03
N GLY A 407 4.84 -2.73 7.89
CA GLY A 407 3.67 -1.93 7.55
C GLY A 407 3.96 -0.83 6.52
N VAL A 408 5.14 -0.20 6.57
CA VAL A 408 5.58 0.78 5.56
C VAL A 408 5.85 0.10 4.23
N ALA A 409 6.52 -1.05 4.25
CA ALA A 409 6.74 -1.85 3.04
C ALA A 409 5.41 -2.27 2.40
N PHE A 410 4.46 -2.74 3.21
CA PHE A 410 3.14 -3.17 2.75
C PHE A 410 2.31 -2.03 2.15
N ARG A 411 2.48 -0.79 2.65
CA ARG A 411 1.79 0.41 2.14
C ARG A 411 1.98 0.61 0.64
N GLU A 412 3.06 0.13 0.03
CA GLU A 412 3.27 0.26 -1.42
C GLU A 412 2.12 -0.34 -2.25
N LEU A 413 1.45 -1.39 -1.75
CA LEU A 413 0.26 -1.95 -2.40
C LEU A 413 -1.00 -1.10 -2.14
N TYR A 414 -1.24 -0.71 -0.89
CA TYR A 414 -2.43 0.07 -0.51
C TYR A 414 -2.41 1.52 -1.01
N GLY A 415 -1.23 2.08 -1.26
CA GLY A 415 -1.09 3.37 -1.93
C GLY A 415 -1.71 3.33 -3.33
N LEU A 416 -1.44 2.26 -4.09
CA LEU A 416 -2.04 2.05 -5.42
C LEU A 416 -3.55 1.81 -5.30
N PHE A 417 -4.02 1.06 -4.31
CA PHE A 417 -5.45 0.89 -4.06
C PHE A 417 -6.16 2.24 -3.94
N THR A 418 -5.63 3.18 -3.15
CA THR A 418 -6.22 4.52 -2.97
C THR A 418 -6.17 5.37 -4.25
N GLU A 419 -5.11 5.24 -5.04
CA GLU A 419 -5.03 5.85 -6.39
C GLU A 419 -6.16 5.32 -7.29
N ILE A 420 -6.37 4.00 -7.32
CA ILE A 420 -7.40 3.35 -8.14
C ILE A 420 -8.82 3.66 -7.63
N ASP A 421 -9.03 3.78 -6.31
CA ASP A 421 -10.32 4.21 -5.75
C ASP A 421 -10.69 5.62 -6.23
N SER A 422 -9.71 6.52 -6.26
CA SER A 422 -9.88 7.88 -6.75
C SER A 422 -10.16 7.91 -8.26
N GLU A 423 -9.47 7.08 -9.04
CA GLU A 423 -9.73 6.94 -10.47
C GLU A 423 -11.12 6.37 -10.75
N LEU A 424 -11.52 5.31 -10.04
CA LEU A 424 -12.83 4.67 -10.19
C LEU A 424 -13.96 5.65 -9.84
N ALA A 425 -13.83 6.42 -8.75
CA ALA A 425 -14.79 7.47 -8.41
C ALA A 425 -14.90 8.54 -9.52
N SER A 426 -13.77 8.91 -10.14
CA SER A 426 -13.74 9.87 -11.25
C SER A 426 -14.40 9.31 -12.51
N LEU A 427 -14.31 8.00 -12.78
CA LEU A 427 -14.99 7.37 -13.93
C LEU A 427 -16.51 7.40 -13.82
N GLU A 428 -17.06 7.45 -12.60
CA GLU A 428 -18.51 7.53 -12.40
C GLU A 428 -19.10 8.88 -12.80
N LEU A 429 -18.27 9.91 -12.88
CA LEU A 429 -18.62 11.25 -13.34
C LEU A 429 -18.36 11.44 -14.84
N ASN A 430 -17.63 10.52 -15.47
CA ASN A 430 -17.24 10.62 -16.87
C ASN A 430 -18.22 9.85 -17.79
N PRO A 431 -19.09 10.55 -18.55
CA PRO A 431 -20.09 9.90 -19.41
C PRO A 431 -19.47 9.11 -20.58
N LYS A 432 -18.19 9.34 -20.91
CA LYS A 432 -17.47 8.62 -21.97
C LYS A 432 -16.79 7.35 -21.46
N ALA A 433 -16.77 7.09 -20.16
CA ALA A 433 -16.15 5.90 -19.60
C ALA A 433 -16.88 4.63 -20.06
N THR A 434 -16.15 3.68 -20.65
CA THR A 434 -16.72 2.40 -21.10
C THR A 434 -16.98 1.48 -19.92
N ALA A 435 -17.96 0.58 -20.07
CA ALA A 435 -18.23 -0.44 -19.04
C ALA A 435 -17.03 -1.36 -18.81
N SER A 436 -16.28 -1.69 -19.87
CA SER A 436 -15.06 -2.50 -19.79
C SER A 436 -13.99 -1.82 -18.93
N ARG A 437 -13.74 -0.51 -19.11
CA ARG A 437 -12.77 0.23 -18.30
C ARG A 437 -13.16 0.23 -16.81
N ARG A 438 -14.44 0.47 -16.51
CA ARG A 438 -14.95 0.37 -15.12
C ARG A 438 -14.74 -1.03 -14.54
N GLY A 439 -15.04 -2.07 -15.31
CA GLY A 439 -14.81 -3.47 -14.91
C GLY A 439 -13.35 -3.77 -14.58
N HIS A 440 -12.42 -3.39 -15.46
CA HIS A 440 -10.98 -3.62 -15.23
C HIS A 440 -10.41 -2.86 -14.03
N LEU A 441 -10.80 -1.59 -13.84
CA LEU A 441 -10.38 -0.83 -12.65
C LEU A 441 -10.99 -1.39 -11.37
N TRP A 442 -12.25 -1.80 -11.41
CA TRP A 442 -12.88 -2.45 -10.26
C TRP A 442 -12.17 -3.76 -9.91
N MET A 443 -11.80 -4.58 -10.90
CA MET A 443 -11.04 -5.81 -10.66
C MET A 443 -9.67 -5.52 -10.04
N LEU A 444 -8.94 -4.54 -10.58
CA LEU A 444 -7.68 -4.08 -10.03
C LEU A 444 -7.83 -3.60 -8.58
N ARG A 445 -8.86 -2.81 -8.29
CA ARG A 445 -9.18 -2.35 -6.95
C ARG A 445 -9.38 -3.53 -5.99
N GLN A 446 -10.24 -4.50 -6.35
CA GLN A 446 -10.55 -5.62 -5.45
C GLN A 446 -9.34 -6.52 -5.23
N ASP A 447 -8.54 -6.77 -6.27
CA ASP A 447 -7.31 -7.55 -6.19
C ASP A 447 -6.27 -6.88 -5.27
N LEU A 448 -6.14 -5.55 -5.33
CA LEU A 448 -5.26 -4.81 -4.40
C LEU A 448 -5.80 -4.82 -2.96
N ALA A 449 -7.11 -4.64 -2.78
CA ALA A 449 -7.76 -4.66 -1.47
C ALA A 449 -7.71 -6.05 -0.79
N GLY A 450 -7.56 -7.11 -1.58
CA GLY A 450 -7.50 -8.47 -1.08
C GLY A 450 -6.15 -8.84 -0.44
N PHE A 451 -5.11 -8.01 -0.60
CA PHE A 451 -3.86 -8.20 0.13
C PHE A 451 -4.01 -7.86 1.62
N MET A 452 -3.39 -8.68 2.46
CA MET A 452 -3.41 -8.57 3.90
C MET A 452 -2.01 -8.79 4.48
N LEU A 453 -1.59 -7.90 5.38
CA LEU A 453 -0.41 -8.07 6.22
C LEU A 453 -0.80 -8.79 7.52
N LEU A 454 -0.14 -9.92 7.76
CA LEU A 454 -0.17 -10.67 9.00
C LEU A 454 1.14 -10.46 9.76
N GLY A 455 1.03 -10.07 11.03
CA GLY A 455 2.13 -9.69 11.92
C GLY A 455 2.02 -8.25 12.42
N ASP A 456 2.96 -7.84 13.27
CA ASP A 456 3.07 -6.47 13.77
C ASP A 456 3.55 -5.50 12.68
N PRO A 457 2.75 -4.50 12.27
CA PRO A 457 3.14 -3.56 11.21
C PRO A 457 4.37 -2.72 11.58
N ALA A 458 4.71 -2.58 12.86
CA ALA A 458 5.87 -1.83 13.33
C ALA A 458 7.16 -2.66 13.38
N ALA A 459 7.08 -3.97 13.09
CA ALA A 459 8.23 -4.86 13.11
C ALA A 459 9.22 -4.56 11.98
N ARG A 460 10.51 -4.82 12.23
CA ARG A 460 11.60 -4.76 11.24
C ARG A 460 12.29 -6.10 11.13
N LEU A 461 12.82 -6.40 9.94
CA LEU A 461 13.67 -7.58 9.75
C LEU A 461 14.97 -7.41 10.57
N PRO A 462 15.54 -8.49 11.11
CA PRO A 462 16.65 -8.44 12.05
C PRO A 462 17.94 -7.89 11.41
N GLY A 463 18.80 -7.28 12.22
CA GLY A 463 20.10 -6.75 11.78
C GLY A 463 20.05 -5.54 10.85
N LEU A 464 18.90 -4.87 10.71
CA LEU A 464 18.75 -3.66 9.91
C LEU A 464 18.54 -2.46 10.84
N ALA A 465 19.40 -1.45 10.69
CA ALA A 465 19.19 -0.17 11.36
C ALA A 465 17.91 0.48 10.82
N ALA A 466 17.27 1.34 11.62
CA ALA A 466 16.15 2.13 11.12
C ALA A 466 16.59 2.88 9.85
N ALA A 467 15.80 2.78 8.77
CA ALA A 467 16.06 3.53 7.56
C ALA A 467 16.24 5.01 7.96
N PRO A 468 17.34 5.68 7.54
CA PRO A 468 17.59 7.05 7.95
C PRO A 468 16.39 7.90 7.54
N ALA A 469 15.83 8.65 8.49
CA ALA A 469 14.77 9.60 8.19
C ALA A 469 15.25 10.47 7.02
N ALA A 470 14.54 10.43 5.89
CA ALA A 470 14.81 11.33 4.78
C ALA A 470 14.94 12.75 5.35
N LYS A 471 16.02 13.45 5.01
CA LYS A 471 16.23 14.84 5.44
C LYS A 471 14.94 15.60 5.17
N PRO A 472 14.38 16.34 6.16
CA PRO A 472 13.14 17.07 5.94
C PRO A 472 13.30 17.89 4.67
N ALA A 473 12.34 17.75 3.75
CA ALA A 473 12.25 18.65 2.61
C ALA A 473 12.36 20.07 3.16
N ALA A 474 13.19 20.89 2.52
CA ALA A 474 13.46 22.25 2.95
C ALA A 474 12.15 22.92 3.39
N LYS A 475 12.16 23.51 4.60
CA LYS A 475 10.99 24.14 5.22
C LYS A 475 10.21 24.90 4.14
N PRO A 476 8.87 24.74 4.05
CA PRO A 476 8.07 25.62 3.22
C PRO A 476 8.48 27.04 3.58
N VAL A 477 8.88 27.82 2.58
CA VAL A 477 9.08 29.26 2.76
C VAL A 477 7.80 29.76 3.41
N GLU A 478 7.89 30.26 4.65
CA GLU A 478 6.80 30.95 5.30
C GLU A 478 6.38 32.08 4.36
N GLN A 479 5.31 31.87 3.60
CA GLN A 479 4.58 32.95 3.00
C GLN A 479 3.95 33.70 4.16
N ARG A 480 4.68 34.70 4.68
CA ARG A 480 4.07 35.80 5.42
C ARG A 480 2.96 36.34 4.54
N GLN A 481 1.72 36.02 4.88
CA GLN A 481 0.55 36.66 4.31
C GLN A 481 0.65 38.15 4.65
N SER A 482 1.13 38.93 3.70
CA SER A 482 0.97 40.37 3.66
C SER A 482 -0.50 40.66 3.41
N LEU A 483 -1.28 40.72 4.49
CA LEU A 483 -2.62 41.30 4.52
C LEU A 483 -2.48 42.83 4.41
N PHE A 484 -2.53 43.38 3.21
CA PHE A 484 -2.99 44.76 2.97
C PHE A 484 -3.56 44.85 1.53
N GLY A 485 -4.76 45.37 1.28
CA GLY A 485 -5.59 46.10 2.23
C GLY A 485 -7.03 46.33 1.79
N VAL A 486 -7.82 46.66 2.79
CA VAL A 486 -8.97 47.57 2.72
C VAL A 486 -8.81 48.48 3.94
N PHE A 487 -8.95 49.79 3.73
CA PHE A 487 -8.71 50.91 4.65
C PHE A 487 -7.29 51.48 4.62
N GLY A 488 -7.19 52.64 3.95
CA GLY A 488 -6.00 53.45 3.87
C GLY A 488 -5.69 54.14 5.19
N PHE A 489 -4.44 54.01 5.60
CA PHE A 489 -3.68 55.03 6.33
C PHE A 489 -2.21 54.84 5.94
N ASP A 490 -1.57 55.93 5.52
CA ASP A 490 -0.13 56.00 5.33
C ASP A 490 0.58 55.83 6.67
N VAL A 491 1.57 54.94 6.72
CA VAL A 491 2.63 54.99 7.73
C VAL A 491 3.97 54.93 7.01
N VAL A 492 4.69 56.04 7.13
CA VAL A 492 6.07 56.22 6.68
C VAL A 492 7.00 55.76 7.80
N ASP A 493 7.88 54.79 7.52
CA ASP A 493 9.24 54.66 8.06
C ASP A 493 9.90 53.48 7.31
N GLY A 494 11.13 53.50 6.79
CA GLY A 494 12.34 54.16 7.27
C GLY A 494 13.38 53.05 7.54
N GLY A 495 14.47 52.99 6.75
CA GLY A 495 15.66 52.20 7.08
C GLY A 495 15.95 50.98 6.19
N GLY A 496 16.96 51.11 5.33
CA GLY A 496 17.37 50.12 4.35
C GLY A 496 18.16 48.92 4.90
N ALA A 497 17.97 47.79 4.24
CA ALA A 497 18.97 46.72 4.11
C ALA A 497 18.85 46.14 2.69
N SER A 498 19.97 46.13 1.97
CA SER A 498 20.11 45.70 0.57
C SER A 498 19.56 44.28 0.34
N GLN A 499 18.36 44.18 -0.25
CA GLN A 499 17.85 42.93 -0.82
C GLN A 499 18.46 42.74 -2.19
N ARG A 500 19.31 41.71 -2.35
CA ARG A 500 19.67 41.18 -3.68
C ARG A 500 18.38 40.71 -4.35
N ALA A 501 17.91 41.45 -5.34
CA ALA A 501 16.73 41.11 -6.14
C ALA A 501 16.87 39.70 -6.73
N ALA A 502 15.84 38.88 -6.58
CA ALA A 502 15.78 37.56 -7.21
C ALA A 502 15.89 37.70 -8.74
N PRO A 503 16.66 36.83 -9.42
CA PRO A 503 16.87 36.96 -10.87
C PRO A 503 15.55 36.82 -11.62
N ARG A 504 15.27 37.79 -12.52
CA ARG A 504 14.10 37.79 -13.40
C ARG A 504 14.06 36.49 -14.21
N ARG A 505 12.90 35.85 -14.25
CA ARG A 505 12.63 34.70 -15.13
C ARG A 505 11.96 35.21 -16.41
N LEU A 506 12.47 34.82 -17.56
CA LEU A 506 11.85 35.14 -18.86
C LEU A 506 10.63 34.23 -19.09
N THR A 507 9.59 34.78 -19.69
CA THR A 507 8.53 34.00 -20.31
C THR A 507 9.07 33.24 -21.52
N LEU A 508 8.36 32.22 -22.00
CA LEU A 508 8.77 31.43 -23.15
C LEU A 508 9.01 32.29 -24.40
N ALA A 509 8.11 33.23 -24.69
CA ALA A 509 8.23 34.14 -25.83
C ALA A 509 9.38 35.17 -25.69
N GLU A 510 9.75 35.56 -24.48
CA GLU A 510 10.95 36.38 -24.24
C GLU A 510 12.23 35.56 -24.39
N LEU A 511 12.21 34.31 -23.93
CA LEU A 511 13.33 33.38 -24.07
C LEU A 511 13.59 33.05 -25.55
N GLU A 512 12.56 32.77 -26.34
CA GLU A 512 12.68 32.49 -27.78
C GLU A 512 13.29 33.68 -28.54
N ARG A 513 12.87 34.91 -28.22
CA ARG A 513 13.45 36.13 -28.79
C ARG A 513 14.91 36.33 -28.37
N ALA A 514 15.24 36.06 -27.10
CA ALA A 514 16.60 36.14 -26.60
C ALA A 514 17.51 35.09 -27.27
N VAL A 515 17.05 33.85 -27.41
CA VAL A 515 17.76 32.77 -28.11
C VAL A 515 17.97 33.13 -29.58
N SER A 516 16.95 33.64 -30.27
CA SER A 516 17.05 34.05 -31.67
C SER A 516 18.11 35.13 -31.88
N ARG A 517 18.21 36.11 -30.97
CA ARG A 517 19.25 37.14 -31.00
C ARG A 517 20.66 36.58 -30.80
N VAL A 518 20.82 35.62 -29.88
CA VAL A 518 22.11 34.95 -29.67
C VAL A 518 22.51 34.12 -30.89
N LEU A 519 21.57 33.38 -31.49
CA LEU A 519 21.80 32.62 -32.72
C LEU A 519 22.08 33.50 -33.94
N ALA A 520 21.55 34.73 -33.96
CA ALA A 520 21.84 35.74 -34.97
C ALA A 520 23.23 36.41 -34.79
N GLY A 521 24.03 35.98 -33.79
CA GLY A 521 25.40 36.43 -33.58
C GLY A 521 25.57 37.51 -32.50
N GLU A 522 24.50 37.90 -31.79
CA GLU A 522 24.65 38.78 -30.62
C GLU A 522 25.27 38.00 -29.44
N GLY A 523 26.28 38.58 -28.79
CA GLY A 523 26.93 37.93 -27.64
C GLY A 523 25.95 37.70 -26.47
N ALA A 524 25.89 36.47 -25.95
CA ALA A 524 24.94 36.07 -24.90
C ALA A 524 24.95 36.97 -23.65
N ALA A 525 26.12 37.48 -23.26
CA ALA A 525 26.23 38.41 -22.13
C ALA A 525 25.56 39.77 -22.40
N ALA A 526 25.56 40.25 -23.64
CA ALA A 526 24.90 41.50 -24.01
C ALA A 526 23.37 41.32 -24.05
N VAL A 527 22.91 40.19 -24.61
CA VAL A 527 21.48 39.84 -24.65
C VAL A 527 20.95 39.65 -23.22
N ALA A 528 21.67 38.94 -22.36
CA ALA A 528 21.29 38.71 -20.97
C ALA A 528 21.13 40.02 -20.18
N ARG A 529 22.09 40.96 -20.34
CA ARG A 529 21.99 42.30 -19.75
C ARG A 529 20.75 43.06 -20.24
N SER A 530 20.45 43.02 -21.54
CA SER A 530 19.27 43.70 -22.10
C SER A 530 17.94 43.13 -21.59
N GLN A 531 17.94 41.86 -21.16
CA GLN A 531 16.76 41.15 -20.67
C GLN A 531 16.69 41.09 -19.14
N GLY A 532 17.65 41.69 -18.44
CA GLY A 532 17.72 41.68 -16.97
C GLY A 532 17.91 40.28 -16.38
N VAL A 533 18.54 39.36 -17.11
CA VAL A 533 18.81 37.99 -16.68
C VAL A 533 20.30 37.72 -16.54
N ASP A 534 20.62 36.69 -15.78
CA ASP A 534 21.98 36.19 -15.64
C ASP A 534 22.49 35.59 -16.97
N ALA A 535 23.74 35.92 -17.32
CA ALA A 535 24.34 35.53 -18.60
C ALA A 535 24.58 34.03 -18.70
N GLU A 536 25.00 33.38 -17.62
CA GLU A 536 25.21 31.93 -17.59
C GLU A 536 23.87 31.18 -17.76
N THR A 537 22.82 31.70 -17.13
CA THR A 537 21.46 31.18 -17.25
C THR A 537 20.95 31.30 -18.68
N LEU A 538 21.15 32.42 -19.36
CA LEU A 538 20.75 32.56 -20.77
C LEU A 538 21.52 31.60 -21.68
N THR A 539 22.85 31.49 -21.52
CA THR A 539 23.68 30.56 -22.30
C THR A 539 23.18 29.12 -22.19
N ARG A 540 22.92 28.64 -20.97
CA ARG A 540 22.40 27.29 -20.73
C ARG A 540 21.03 27.04 -21.37
N GLN A 541 20.18 28.07 -21.46
CA GLN A 541 18.89 27.94 -22.15
C GLN A 541 19.04 27.92 -23.67
N VAL A 542 19.98 28.70 -24.23
CA VAL A 542 20.33 28.66 -25.66
C VAL A 542 20.82 27.26 -26.05
N ASP A 543 21.72 26.65 -25.26
CA ASP A 543 22.23 25.31 -25.54
C ASP A 543 21.13 24.26 -25.56
N ARG A 544 20.21 24.30 -24.57
CA ARG A 544 19.05 23.42 -24.51
C ARG A 544 18.12 23.59 -25.71
N TYR A 545 17.91 24.82 -26.15
CA TYR A 545 17.07 25.12 -27.32
C TYR A 545 17.68 24.54 -28.61
N ILE A 546 18.99 24.68 -28.80
CA ILE A 546 19.71 24.10 -29.94
C ILE A 546 19.65 22.56 -29.89
N GLU A 547 19.87 21.95 -28.73
CA GLU A 547 19.84 20.50 -28.58
C GLU A 547 18.46 19.92 -28.88
N ALA A 548 17.40 20.57 -28.40
CA ALA A 548 16.02 20.20 -28.69
C ALA A 548 15.69 20.31 -30.19
N GLY A 549 16.09 21.42 -30.83
CA GLY A 549 15.91 21.61 -32.28
C GLY A 549 16.64 20.55 -33.11
N ARG A 550 17.90 20.23 -32.76
CA ARG A 550 18.67 19.16 -33.42
C ARG A 550 18.07 17.78 -33.24
N ARG A 551 17.48 17.51 -32.07
CA ARG A 551 16.76 16.25 -31.82
C ARG A 551 15.51 16.15 -32.69
N ALA A 552 14.71 17.21 -32.75
CA ALA A 552 13.51 17.26 -33.58
C ALA A 552 13.82 17.06 -35.08
N LEU A 553 14.90 17.66 -35.60
CA LEU A 553 15.30 17.46 -37.00
C LEU A 553 15.75 16.02 -37.32
N ARG A 554 16.42 15.35 -36.38
CA ARG A 554 16.78 13.93 -36.51
C ARG A 554 15.56 13.02 -36.47
N ASP A 555 14.61 13.32 -35.59
CA ASP A 555 13.37 12.54 -35.44
C ASP A 555 12.44 12.73 -36.66
N ALA A 556 12.53 13.86 -37.36
CA ALA A 556 11.79 14.16 -38.58
C ALA A 556 12.44 13.57 -39.87
N GLY A 557 13.69 13.11 -39.80
CA GLY A 557 14.40 12.51 -40.95
C GLY A 557 14.93 13.53 -41.97
N ASP A 558 14.95 14.82 -41.63
CA ASP A 558 15.39 15.90 -42.52
C ASP A 558 16.92 16.15 -42.47
N VAL A 559 17.64 15.52 -41.53
CA VAL A 559 19.12 15.56 -41.39
C VAL A 559 19.69 14.24 -40.90
#